data_AF-A0A8C0YLZ4-F1
#
_entry.id   AF-A0A8C0YLZ4-F1
#
_cell.length_a   1.000
_cell.length_b   1.000
_cell.length_c   1.000
_cell.angle_alpha   90.00
_cell.angle_beta   90.00
_cell.angle_gamma   90.00
#
_symmetry.space_group_name_H-M   'P 1'
#
loop_
_entity.id
_entity.type
_entity.pdbx_description
1 polymer ?
#
loop_
_entity_poly.entity_id
_entity_poly.type
_entity_poly.pdbx_seq_one_letter_code
_entity_poly.pdbx_strand_id
1 'polypeptide(L)'
;IFYWGSFFEASLLALLVVVILHVSANTVDQTRHEKEKHFLTADGKEESFPSLMDPPSLELSVVVPSYNEELRLPVMMDEAMEYLEKRQKENPTFTYEVIVVDDGSKDKTTEVAMKYTKKYGAQKVRVLTLVKNRGKGGAVRMGTLSCRGRLILMADADGATKFADIENVEEGLESIDEKPNNMVISCGSRAHLEKESVAHRSLFRTFLMYGFHFLVWFFCVRGIKDTQCGFKLFTREAALKTFSSLHVERWAFDVELLFIAQCLEIPVVEVAVNWTEIEGSKLVPFWSWLQMGLDLVLIRLRYLTGAWRLESERKTQ
;
A
#
# COMPACT_ATOMS: atom_id res chain seq x y z
N ILE A 1 24.71 -26.92 39.24
CA ILE A 1 23.26 -27.16 39.36
C ILE A 1 22.44 -25.87 39.12
N PHE A 2 22.97 -24.66 39.36
CA PHE A 2 22.24 -23.39 39.15
C PHE A 2 22.00 -22.94 37.69
N TYR A 3 22.71 -23.48 36.69
CA TYR A 3 22.56 -23.04 35.28
C TYR A 3 21.36 -23.65 34.54
N TRP A 4 20.79 -24.76 35.05
CA TRP A 4 19.69 -25.45 34.38
C TRP A 4 18.32 -24.78 34.63
N GLY A 5 18.14 -24.14 35.79
CA GLY A 5 16.92 -23.40 36.12
C GLY A 5 16.73 -22.18 35.22
N SER A 6 17.79 -21.39 35.02
CA SER A 6 17.74 -20.20 34.16
C SER A 6 17.50 -20.54 32.68
N PHE A 7 18.03 -21.67 32.21
CA PHE A 7 17.81 -22.13 30.83
C PHE A 7 16.37 -22.62 30.62
N PHE A 8 15.81 -23.33 31.60
CA PHE A 8 14.44 -23.80 31.55
C PHE A 8 13.43 -22.63 31.59
N GLU A 9 13.67 -21.65 32.47
CA GLU A 9 12.85 -20.44 32.56
C GLU A 9 12.91 -19.60 31.26
N ALA A 10 14.11 -19.41 30.70
CA ALA A 10 14.27 -18.72 29.42
C ALA A 10 13.55 -19.45 28.27
N SER A 11 13.60 -20.78 28.25
CA SER A 11 12.91 -21.60 27.25
C SER A 11 11.39 -21.53 27.40
N LEU A 12 10.87 -21.54 28.63
CA LEU A 12 9.44 -21.39 28.92
C LEU A 12 8.94 -19.99 28.50
N LEU A 13 9.72 -18.95 28.79
CA LEU A 13 9.41 -17.58 28.38
C LEU A 13 9.43 -17.44 26.85
N ALA A 14 10.42 -18.01 26.16
CA ALA A 14 10.48 -18.02 24.70
C ALA A 14 9.27 -18.74 24.09
N LEU A 15 8.90 -19.90 24.63
CA LEU A 15 7.71 -20.63 24.22
C LEU A 15 6.43 -19.81 24.45
N LEU A 16 6.29 -19.17 25.61
CA LEU A 16 5.17 -18.30 25.92
C LEU A 16 5.07 -17.12 24.94
N VAL A 17 6.20 -16.49 24.61
CA VAL A 17 6.25 -15.42 23.59
C VAL A 17 5.78 -15.94 22.23
N VAL A 18 6.26 -17.11 21.80
CA VAL A 18 5.83 -17.73 20.53
C VAL A 18 4.32 -18.02 20.55
N VAL A 19 3.79 -18.55 21.65
CA VAL A 19 2.35 -18.80 21.83
C VAL A 19 1.57 -17.49 21.76
N ILE A 20 2.01 -16.44 22.47
CA ILE A 20 1.37 -15.12 22.42
C ILE A 20 1.39 -14.57 20.99
N LEU A 21 2.51 -14.68 20.27
CA LEU A 21 2.62 -14.23 18.88
C LEU A 21 1.63 -14.95 17.96
N HIS A 22 1.45 -16.26 18.12
CA HIS A 22 0.51 -17.06 17.32
C HIS A 22 -0.96 -16.78 17.68
N VAL A 23 -1.27 -16.69 18.98
CA VAL A 23 -2.65 -16.45 19.44
C VAL A 23 -3.08 -15.01 19.14
N SER A 24 -2.15 -14.04 19.22
CA SER A 24 -2.41 -12.63 18.90
C SER A 24 -2.18 -12.28 17.43
N ALA A 25 -1.69 -13.22 16.61
CA ALA A 25 -1.60 -13.03 15.17
C ALA A 25 -3.02 -13.00 14.63
N ASN A 26 -3.56 -11.79 14.50
CA ASN A 26 -4.82 -11.59 13.81
C ASN A 26 -4.67 -12.22 12.42
N THR A 27 -5.45 -13.26 12.15
CA THR A 27 -5.69 -13.69 10.78
C THR A 27 -6.37 -12.52 10.10
N VAL A 28 -5.80 -12.00 9.03
CA VAL A 28 -6.48 -10.95 8.30
C VAL A 28 -7.75 -11.52 7.71
N ASP A 29 -8.85 -10.94 8.15
CA ASP A 29 -10.16 -11.21 7.60
C ASP A 29 -10.21 -10.67 6.17
N GLN A 30 -9.87 -11.51 5.19
CA GLN A 30 -9.98 -11.15 3.77
C GLN A 30 -11.42 -11.17 3.27
N THR A 31 -12.40 -11.50 4.12
CA THR A 31 -13.80 -11.54 3.69
C THR A 31 -14.25 -10.14 3.28
N ARG A 32 -14.83 -10.06 2.09
CA ARG A 32 -15.47 -8.86 1.58
C ARG A 32 -16.92 -8.86 2.02
N HIS A 33 -17.39 -7.74 2.55
CA HIS A 33 -18.82 -7.56 2.77
C HIS A 33 -19.54 -7.54 1.40
N GLU A 34 -20.80 -8.01 1.31
CA GLU A 34 -21.51 -8.08 0.01
C GLU A 34 -21.57 -6.72 -0.74
N LYS A 35 -21.75 -5.63 0.01
CA LYS A 35 -21.70 -4.25 -0.52
C LYS A 35 -20.34 -3.84 -1.09
N GLU A 36 -19.24 -4.46 -0.65
CA GLU A 36 -17.88 -4.18 -1.12
C GLU A 36 -17.51 -4.99 -2.37
N LYS A 37 -18.40 -5.89 -2.81
CA LYS A 37 -18.22 -6.66 -4.05
C LYS A 37 -18.70 -5.92 -5.29
N HIS A 38 -19.39 -4.79 -5.12
CA HIS A 38 -20.01 -4.06 -6.21
C HIS A 38 -19.65 -2.57 -6.17
N PHE A 39 -19.68 -1.94 -7.34
CA PHE A 39 -19.59 -0.49 -7.51
C PHE A 39 -20.82 0.03 -8.24
N LEU A 40 -21.07 1.34 -8.07
CA LEU A 40 -22.15 2.02 -8.76
C LEU A 40 -21.62 2.68 -10.05
N THR A 41 -22.35 2.46 -11.14
CA THR A 41 -22.12 3.15 -12.40
C THR A 41 -22.64 4.60 -12.36
N ALA A 42 -22.32 5.39 -13.39
CA ALA A 42 -22.79 6.76 -13.50
C ALA A 42 -24.32 6.89 -13.54
N ASP A 43 -25.02 5.88 -14.10
CA ASP A 43 -26.48 5.77 -14.13
C ASP A 43 -27.08 5.09 -12.88
N GLY A 44 -26.24 4.76 -11.88
CA GLY A 44 -26.67 4.21 -10.60
C GLY A 44 -26.97 2.71 -10.63
N LYS A 45 -26.55 1.99 -11.66
CA LYS A 45 -26.60 0.53 -11.68
C LYS A 45 -25.46 -0.05 -10.85
N GLU A 46 -25.72 -1.19 -10.25
CA GLU A 46 -24.73 -1.91 -9.46
C GLU A 46 -24.06 -2.98 -10.33
N GLU A 47 -22.72 -2.94 -10.40
CA GLU A 47 -21.90 -3.90 -11.14
C GLU A 47 -20.83 -4.50 -10.22
N SER A 48 -20.48 -5.78 -10.41
CA SER A 48 -19.48 -6.44 -9.57
C SER A 48 -18.06 -5.97 -9.92
N PHE A 49 -17.23 -5.78 -8.89
CA PHE A 49 -15.80 -5.57 -9.09
C PHE A 49 -15.15 -6.82 -9.72
N PRO A 50 -14.32 -6.67 -10.76
CA PRO A 50 -13.42 -7.73 -11.23
C PRO A 50 -12.40 -8.10 -10.18
N SER A 51 -11.77 -9.25 -10.35
CA SER A 51 -10.72 -9.75 -9.48
C SER A 51 -9.33 -9.48 -10.06
N LEU A 52 -8.35 -9.23 -9.19
CA LEU A 52 -6.94 -9.21 -9.58
C LEU A 52 -6.47 -10.57 -10.14
N MET A 53 -7.19 -11.66 -9.82
CA MET A 53 -6.96 -13.00 -10.37
C MET A 53 -7.39 -13.14 -11.84
N ASP A 54 -8.29 -12.27 -12.32
CA ASP A 54 -8.74 -12.30 -13.70
C ASP A 54 -7.63 -11.78 -14.62
N PRO A 55 -7.57 -12.23 -15.89
CA PRO A 55 -6.65 -11.68 -16.88
C PRO A 55 -6.80 -10.15 -17.00
N PRO A 56 -5.70 -9.40 -17.18
CA PRO A 56 -5.78 -7.95 -17.28
C PRO A 56 -6.59 -7.55 -18.52
N SER A 57 -7.47 -6.55 -18.36
CA SER A 57 -8.27 -5.98 -19.44
C SER A 57 -7.94 -4.51 -19.72
N LEU A 58 -7.06 -3.90 -18.91
CA LEU A 58 -6.56 -2.54 -19.05
C LEU A 58 -5.05 -2.54 -18.87
N GLU A 59 -4.38 -1.46 -19.28
CA GLU A 59 -2.95 -1.31 -19.08
C GLU A 59 -2.62 -0.90 -17.63
N LEU A 60 -3.32 0.10 -17.08
CA LEU A 60 -3.04 0.66 -15.76
C LEU A 60 -4.29 0.72 -14.86
N SER A 61 -4.18 0.28 -13.62
CA SER A 61 -5.14 0.61 -12.56
C SER A 61 -4.46 1.47 -11.49
N VAL A 62 -5.02 2.64 -11.21
CA VAL A 62 -4.58 3.51 -10.11
C VAL A 62 -5.47 3.28 -8.90
N VAL A 63 -4.89 2.92 -7.76
CA VAL A 63 -5.59 2.70 -6.49
C VAL A 63 -5.32 3.89 -5.58
N VAL A 64 -6.41 4.54 -5.17
CA VAL A 64 -6.37 5.74 -4.34
C VAL A 64 -7.09 5.48 -3.01
N PRO A 65 -6.36 5.08 -1.94
CA PRO A 65 -6.95 4.96 -0.61
C PRO A 65 -7.34 6.33 -0.06
N SER A 66 -8.57 6.48 0.40
CA SER A 66 -9.14 7.74 0.87
C SER A 66 -9.84 7.55 2.21
N TYR A 67 -9.53 8.39 3.20
CA TYR A 67 -10.25 8.43 4.49
C TYR A 67 -10.38 9.85 5.03
N ASN A 68 -11.59 10.38 4.93
CA ASN A 68 -11.93 11.78 5.17
C ASN A 68 -11.06 12.73 4.34
N GLU A 69 -11.18 12.63 3.01
CA GLU A 69 -10.39 13.35 2.01
C GLU A 69 -11.25 14.27 1.13
N GLU A 70 -12.46 14.65 1.54
CA GLU A 70 -13.39 15.42 0.70
C GLU A 70 -12.79 16.74 0.14
N LEU A 71 -11.80 17.31 0.84
CA LEU A 71 -11.13 18.55 0.45
C LEU A 71 -9.88 18.33 -0.41
N ARG A 72 -9.14 17.23 -0.21
CA ARG A 72 -7.85 16.98 -0.89
C ARG A 72 -8.00 16.12 -2.13
N LEU A 73 -8.94 15.17 -2.10
CA LEU A 73 -9.22 14.25 -3.20
C LEU A 73 -9.48 14.98 -4.53
N PRO A 74 -10.25 16.10 -4.61
CA PRO A 74 -10.49 16.77 -5.89
C PRO A 74 -9.22 17.26 -6.57
N VAL A 75 -8.28 17.85 -5.82
CA VAL A 75 -7.04 18.41 -6.37
C VAL A 75 -6.18 17.31 -6.98
N MET A 76 -6.04 16.20 -6.26
CA MET A 76 -5.31 15.04 -6.76
C MET A 76 -6.01 14.42 -7.97
N MET A 77 -7.33 14.19 -7.89
CA MET A 77 -8.09 13.57 -8.98
C MET A 77 -8.13 14.43 -10.24
N ASP A 78 -8.19 15.75 -10.13
CA ASP A 78 -8.16 16.64 -11.29
C ASP A 78 -6.82 16.52 -12.04
N GLU A 79 -5.70 16.53 -11.32
CA GLU A 79 -4.35 16.36 -11.91
C GLU A 79 -4.16 14.95 -12.48
N ALA A 80 -4.58 13.92 -11.74
CA ALA A 80 -4.52 12.53 -12.19
C ALA A 80 -5.30 12.32 -13.49
N MET A 81 -6.54 12.79 -13.55
CA MET A 81 -7.40 12.62 -14.72
C MET A 81 -6.91 13.47 -15.89
N GLU A 82 -6.38 14.67 -15.66
CA GLU A 82 -5.75 15.48 -16.72
C GLU A 82 -4.58 14.74 -17.36
N TYR A 83 -3.66 14.20 -16.55
CA TYR A 83 -2.52 13.44 -17.02
C TYR A 83 -2.93 12.17 -17.78
N LEU A 84 -3.82 11.36 -17.19
CA LEU A 84 -4.23 10.07 -17.77
C LEU A 84 -5.06 10.25 -19.06
N GLU A 85 -5.95 11.24 -19.13
CA GLU A 85 -6.68 11.55 -20.37
C GLU A 85 -5.74 12.07 -21.47
N LYS A 86 -4.77 12.91 -21.12
CA LYS A 86 -3.75 13.38 -22.06
C LYS A 86 -2.94 12.21 -22.61
N ARG A 87 -2.45 11.32 -21.73
CA ARG A 87 -1.67 10.13 -22.12
C ARG A 87 -2.47 9.19 -23.01
N GLN A 88 -3.75 8.94 -22.71
CA GLN A 88 -4.62 8.13 -23.57
C GLN A 88 -4.86 8.80 -24.93
N LYS A 89 -4.96 10.13 -24.99
CA LYS A 89 -5.11 10.86 -26.26
C LYS A 89 -3.85 10.75 -27.13
N GLU A 90 -2.68 10.79 -26.51
CA GLU A 90 -1.38 10.65 -27.19
C GLU A 90 -1.08 9.21 -27.60
N ASN A 91 -1.53 8.23 -26.80
CA ASN A 91 -1.45 6.81 -27.10
C ASN A 91 -2.82 6.12 -26.95
N PRO A 92 -3.61 5.97 -28.04
CA PRO A 92 -4.94 5.37 -27.99
C PRO A 92 -5.01 3.92 -27.50
N THR A 93 -3.87 3.21 -27.47
CA THR A 93 -3.80 1.84 -26.93
C THR A 93 -3.66 1.83 -25.40
N PHE A 94 -3.23 2.94 -24.81
CA PHE A 94 -3.16 3.11 -23.37
C PHE A 94 -4.57 3.19 -22.79
N THR A 95 -4.87 2.25 -21.91
CA THR A 95 -6.15 2.14 -21.22
C THR A 95 -5.92 2.13 -19.72
N TYR A 96 -6.77 2.82 -18.99
CA TYR A 96 -6.57 2.99 -17.56
C TYR A 96 -7.88 3.00 -16.79
N GLU A 97 -7.77 2.81 -15.49
CA GLU A 97 -8.81 3.15 -14.54
C GLU A 97 -8.24 3.74 -13.25
N VAL A 98 -9.07 4.48 -12.53
CA VAL A 98 -8.81 4.95 -11.17
C VAL A 98 -9.87 4.35 -10.25
N ILE A 99 -9.42 3.68 -9.19
CA ILE A 99 -10.26 3.11 -8.14
C ILE A 99 -10.02 3.94 -6.87
N VAL A 100 -10.99 4.79 -6.54
CA VAL A 100 -11.01 5.50 -5.26
C VAL A 100 -11.58 4.55 -4.21
N VAL A 101 -10.80 4.23 -3.20
CA VAL A 101 -11.23 3.37 -2.10
C VAL A 101 -11.55 4.24 -0.90
N ASP A 102 -12.82 4.45 -0.62
CA ASP A 102 -13.27 5.14 0.59
C ASP A 102 -13.25 4.14 1.77
N ASP A 103 -12.29 4.32 2.69
CA ASP A 103 -12.07 3.49 3.87
C ASP A 103 -13.04 3.80 5.01
N GLY A 104 -14.33 3.86 4.70
CA GLY A 104 -15.41 4.13 5.66
C GLY A 104 -15.38 5.57 6.21
N SER A 105 -15.19 6.56 5.34
CA SER A 105 -15.18 7.98 5.70
C SER A 105 -16.48 8.43 6.36
N LYS A 106 -16.37 9.48 7.17
CA LYS A 106 -17.49 10.15 7.85
C LYS A 106 -17.88 11.48 7.21
N ASP A 107 -17.10 11.92 6.23
CA ASP A 107 -17.31 13.13 5.44
C ASP A 107 -17.89 12.78 4.05
N LYS A 108 -17.83 13.71 3.10
CA LYS A 108 -18.39 13.52 1.75
C LYS A 108 -17.41 12.89 0.75
N THR A 109 -16.37 12.17 1.21
CA THR A 109 -15.36 11.54 0.33
C THR A 109 -15.98 10.71 -0.79
N THR A 110 -16.87 9.75 -0.47
CA THR A 110 -17.59 8.96 -1.49
C THR A 110 -18.37 9.85 -2.46
N GLU A 111 -19.11 10.86 -1.98
CA GLU A 111 -19.91 11.75 -2.85
C GLU A 111 -19.03 12.52 -3.83
N VAL A 112 -17.86 13.00 -3.37
CA VAL A 112 -16.86 13.68 -4.19
C VAL A 112 -16.31 12.73 -5.25
N ALA A 113 -15.88 11.52 -4.87
CA ALA A 113 -15.37 10.52 -5.80
C ALA A 113 -16.41 10.13 -6.87
N MET A 114 -17.68 10.01 -6.49
CA MET A 114 -18.77 9.70 -7.42
C MET A 114 -19.00 10.79 -8.48
N LYS A 115 -18.61 12.05 -8.23
CA LYS A 115 -18.64 13.10 -9.27
C LYS A 115 -17.68 12.78 -10.43
N TYR A 116 -16.51 12.21 -10.12
CA TYR A 116 -15.55 11.77 -11.14
C TYR A 116 -16.07 10.56 -11.93
N THR A 117 -16.72 9.61 -11.24
CA THR A 117 -17.42 8.49 -11.90
C THR A 117 -18.49 9.00 -12.88
N LYS A 118 -19.28 10.01 -12.49
CA LYS A 118 -20.28 10.63 -13.37
C LYS A 118 -19.66 11.39 -14.54
N LYS A 119 -18.54 12.08 -14.32
CA LYS A 119 -17.85 12.89 -15.34
C LYS A 119 -17.12 12.05 -16.39
N TYR A 120 -16.42 10.99 -15.98
CA TYR A 120 -15.55 10.19 -16.85
C TYR A 120 -16.10 8.80 -17.18
N GLY A 121 -17.16 8.37 -16.49
CA GLY A 121 -17.78 7.06 -16.64
C GLY A 121 -17.13 5.98 -15.77
N ALA A 122 -17.93 4.96 -15.45
CA ALA A 122 -17.52 3.86 -14.57
C ALA A 122 -16.44 2.94 -15.16
N GLN A 123 -16.15 3.08 -16.46
CA GLN A 123 -15.03 2.41 -17.10
C GLN A 123 -13.68 3.03 -16.74
N LYS A 124 -13.63 4.33 -16.43
CA LYS A 124 -12.39 5.05 -16.09
C LYS A 124 -12.27 5.35 -14.60
N VAL A 125 -13.37 5.61 -13.90
CA VAL A 125 -13.34 5.91 -12.46
C VAL A 125 -14.37 5.07 -11.72
N ARG A 126 -13.93 4.34 -10.69
CA ARG A 126 -14.78 3.50 -9.83
C ARG A 126 -14.56 3.86 -8.37
N VAL A 127 -15.60 3.70 -7.57
CA VAL A 127 -15.54 3.96 -6.12
C VAL A 127 -15.84 2.68 -5.37
N LEU A 128 -14.91 2.28 -4.49
CA LEU A 128 -15.07 1.18 -3.55
C LEU A 128 -15.28 1.77 -2.15
N THR A 129 -16.50 1.69 -1.63
CA THR A 129 -16.80 2.15 -0.26
C THR A 129 -16.77 0.98 0.71
N LEU A 130 -15.80 0.98 1.63
CA LEU A 130 -15.67 -0.04 2.66
C LEU A 130 -16.69 0.18 3.78
N VAL A 131 -17.26 -0.91 4.31
CA VAL A 131 -18.31 -0.82 5.35
C VAL A 131 -17.77 -0.39 6.71
N LYS A 132 -16.47 -0.55 6.93
CA LYS A 132 -15.75 -0.13 8.14
C LYS A 132 -14.37 0.35 7.76
N ASN A 133 -13.83 1.27 8.55
CA ASN A 133 -12.44 1.68 8.42
C ASN A 133 -11.51 0.51 8.76
N ARG A 134 -10.70 0.08 7.78
CA ARG A 134 -9.69 -0.98 7.90
C ARG A 134 -8.29 -0.38 8.09
N GLY A 135 -8.11 0.88 7.69
CA GLY A 135 -6.82 1.55 7.62
C GLY A 135 -6.25 1.55 6.20
N LYS A 136 -5.23 2.38 5.97
CA LYS A 136 -4.63 2.60 4.65
C LYS A 136 -4.24 1.30 3.94
N GLY A 137 -3.53 0.39 4.60
CA GLY A 137 -3.14 -0.90 4.02
C GLY A 137 -4.32 -1.79 3.67
N GLY A 138 -5.38 -1.77 4.50
CA GLY A 138 -6.63 -2.47 4.21
C GLY A 138 -7.34 -1.89 2.97
N ALA A 139 -7.44 -0.57 2.89
CA ALA A 139 -8.02 0.13 1.74
C ALA A 139 -7.25 -0.13 0.44
N VAL A 140 -5.92 0.01 0.47
CA VAL A 140 -5.08 -0.29 -0.69
C VAL A 140 -5.26 -1.74 -1.12
N ARG A 141 -5.16 -2.72 -0.19
CA ARG A 141 -5.36 -4.14 -0.51
C ARG A 141 -6.71 -4.39 -1.19
N MET A 142 -7.79 -3.82 -0.66
CA MET A 142 -9.13 -4.01 -1.21
C MET A 142 -9.28 -3.38 -2.60
N GLY A 143 -8.69 -2.20 -2.83
CA GLY A 143 -8.62 -1.57 -4.14
C GLY A 143 -7.82 -2.40 -5.14
N THR A 144 -6.60 -2.78 -4.77
CA THR A 144 -5.69 -3.57 -5.61
C THR A 144 -6.30 -4.90 -6.02
N LEU A 145 -6.91 -5.63 -5.09
CA LEU A 145 -7.58 -6.89 -5.39
C LEU A 145 -8.83 -6.73 -6.31
N SER A 146 -9.25 -5.49 -6.61
CA SER A 146 -10.39 -5.16 -7.47
C SER A 146 -9.99 -4.57 -8.84
N CYS A 147 -8.69 -4.54 -9.14
CA CYS A 147 -8.11 -3.91 -10.33
C CYS A 147 -8.16 -4.76 -11.60
N ARG A 148 -8.34 -4.11 -12.75
CA ARG A 148 -8.30 -4.70 -14.10
C ARG A 148 -6.97 -4.52 -14.84
N GLY A 149 -6.10 -3.64 -14.35
CA GLY A 149 -4.86 -3.22 -15.01
C GLY A 149 -3.76 -4.26 -15.00
N ARG A 150 -2.98 -4.34 -16.08
CA ARG A 150 -1.72 -5.09 -16.15
C ARG A 150 -0.68 -4.55 -15.16
N LEU A 151 -0.68 -3.23 -14.97
CA LEU A 151 0.10 -2.54 -13.95
C LEU A 151 -0.85 -1.92 -12.92
N ILE A 152 -0.43 -1.93 -11.65
CA ILE A 152 -1.19 -1.36 -10.54
C ILE A 152 -0.34 -0.27 -9.92
N LEU A 153 -0.83 0.97 -9.96
CA LEU A 153 -0.22 2.10 -9.27
C LEU A 153 -0.98 2.37 -7.99
N MET A 154 -0.29 2.43 -6.86
CA MET A 154 -0.81 3.05 -5.65
C MET A 154 -0.46 4.54 -5.67
N ALA A 155 -1.41 5.41 -5.36
CA ALA A 155 -1.19 6.85 -5.22
C ALA A 155 -2.01 7.43 -4.04
N ASP A 156 -1.40 8.30 -3.24
CA ASP A 156 -2.07 8.92 -2.08
C ASP A 156 -3.11 9.95 -2.52
N ALA A 157 -4.24 10.02 -1.79
CA ALA A 157 -5.35 10.92 -2.09
C ALA A 157 -5.06 12.42 -1.87
N ASP A 158 -3.90 12.76 -1.28
CA ASP A 158 -3.54 14.13 -0.95
C ASP A 158 -2.86 14.91 -2.09
N GLY A 159 -2.48 14.23 -3.18
CA GLY A 159 -1.82 14.85 -4.33
C GLY A 159 -0.39 15.31 -4.04
N ALA A 160 0.25 14.73 -3.01
CA ALA A 160 1.62 15.08 -2.65
C ALA A 160 2.64 14.66 -3.72
N THR A 161 2.41 13.54 -4.42
CA THR A 161 3.18 13.11 -5.60
C THR A 161 2.47 13.52 -6.89
N LYS A 162 3.22 13.85 -7.95
CA LYS A 162 2.66 14.25 -9.25
C LYS A 162 2.47 13.04 -10.16
N PHE A 163 1.39 13.00 -10.93
CA PHE A 163 1.12 11.89 -11.86
C PHE A 163 2.08 11.89 -13.06
N ALA A 164 2.75 13.00 -13.36
CA ALA A 164 3.88 13.01 -14.28
C ALA A 164 4.99 12.01 -13.88
N ASP A 165 5.15 11.70 -12.58
CA ASP A 165 6.15 10.74 -12.12
C ASP A 165 5.78 9.28 -12.40
N ILE A 166 4.61 8.99 -12.99
CA ILE A 166 4.27 7.64 -13.49
C ILE A 166 5.36 7.15 -14.45
N GLU A 167 5.87 8.02 -15.31
CA GLU A 167 6.94 7.69 -16.27
C GLU A 167 8.20 7.19 -15.53
N ASN A 168 8.61 7.86 -14.44
CA ASN A 168 9.77 7.45 -13.65
C ASN A 168 9.60 6.04 -13.05
N VAL A 169 8.41 5.73 -12.51
CA VAL A 169 8.17 4.41 -11.92
C VAL A 169 8.02 3.32 -12.99
N GLU A 170 7.51 3.64 -14.18
CA GLU A 170 7.50 2.74 -15.34
C GLU A 170 8.91 2.45 -15.84
N GLU A 171 9.74 3.48 -16.05
CA GLU A 171 11.16 3.33 -16.40
C GLU A 171 11.90 2.48 -15.34
N GLY A 172 11.58 2.68 -14.05
CA GLY A 172 12.08 1.85 -12.97
C GLY A 172 11.74 0.37 -13.16
N LEU A 173 10.47 0.03 -13.46
CA LEU A 173 10.09 -1.36 -13.74
C LEU A 173 10.83 -1.93 -14.95
N GLU A 174 11.02 -1.12 -16.00
CA GLU A 174 11.70 -1.53 -17.23
C GLU A 174 13.19 -1.77 -17.01
N SER A 175 13.84 -0.98 -16.14
CA SER A 175 15.28 -1.08 -15.82
C SER A 175 15.71 -2.40 -15.17
N ILE A 176 14.76 -3.19 -14.67
CA ILE A 176 15.03 -4.51 -14.09
C ILE A 176 14.98 -5.57 -15.19
N ASP A 177 16.13 -6.15 -15.53
CA ASP A 177 16.23 -7.21 -16.54
C ASP A 177 15.58 -8.52 -16.08
N GLU A 178 15.92 -8.98 -14.88
CA GLU A 178 15.42 -10.23 -14.32
C GLU A 178 14.09 -10.01 -13.60
N LYS A 179 13.00 -10.50 -14.19
CA LYS A 179 11.63 -10.39 -13.66
C LYS A 179 11.06 -11.77 -13.32
N PRO A 180 11.44 -12.38 -12.18
CA PRO A 180 11.01 -13.74 -11.83
C PRO A 180 9.49 -13.82 -11.75
N ASN A 181 8.88 -14.75 -12.51
CA ASN A 181 7.43 -14.89 -12.67
C ASN A 181 6.71 -13.58 -13.06
N ASN A 182 7.36 -12.72 -13.86
CA ASN A 182 6.88 -11.39 -14.23
C ASN A 182 6.64 -10.45 -13.04
N MET A 183 7.24 -10.72 -11.88
CA MET A 183 7.07 -9.91 -10.68
C MET A 183 8.18 -8.88 -10.55
N VAL A 184 7.79 -7.60 -10.45
CA VAL A 184 8.65 -6.46 -10.14
C VAL A 184 7.81 -5.37 -9.45
N ILE A 185 8.45 -4.59 -8.57
CA ILE A 185 7.90 -3.40 -7.91
C ILE A 185 8.82 -2.21 -8.14
N SER A 186 8.25 -1.07 -8.53
CA SER A 186 8.97 0.21 -8.64
C SER A 186 8.39 1.19 -7.63
N CYS A 187 9.23 1.62 -6.69
CA CYS A 187 8.84 2.52 -5.60
C CYS A 187 9.31 3.93 -5.90
N GLY A 188 8.39 4.90 -5.84
CA GLY A 188 8.77 6.29 -5.71
C GLY A 188 9.53 6.52 -4.41
N SER A 189 10.49 7.44 -4.43
CA SER A 189 11.36 7.72 -3.30
C SER A 189 11.56 9.22 -3.11
N ARG A 190 11.31 9.68 -1.89
CA ARG A 190 11.52 11.07 -1.43
C ARG A 190 12.89 11.23 -0.77
N ALA A 191 13.73 10.20 -0.75
CA ALA A 191 15.02 10.22 -0.06
C ALA A 191 15.95 11.35 -0.54
N HIS A 192 15.80 11.82 -1.78
CA HIS A 192 16.55 12.96 -2.30
C HIS A 192 16.14 14.30 -1.64
N LEU A 193 14.91 14.42 -1.14
CA LEU A 193 14.38 15.60 -0.43
C LEU A 193 14.68 15.60 1.07
N GLU A 194 15.10 14.45 1.62
CA GLU A 194 15.33 14.28 3.06
C GLU A 194 16.37 15.27 3.59
N LYS A 195 17.44 15.54 2.81
CA LYS A 195 18.52 16.44 3.20
C LYS A 195 18.02 17.88 3.41
N GLU A 196 17.18 18.38 2.51
CA GLU A 196 16.60 19.72 2.62
C GLU A 196 15.59 19.77 3.78
N SER A 197 14.78 18.73 3.95
CA SER A 197 13.79 18.64 5.04
C SER A 197 14.44 18.60 6.44
N VAL A 198 15.55 17.88 6.60
CA VAL A 198 16.27 17.77 7.88
C VAL A 198 16.86 19.13 8.32
N ALA A 199 17.27 19.97 7.37
CA ALA A 199 17.85 21.29 7.68
C ALA A 199 16.85 22.23 8.38
N HIS A 200 15.54 22.02 8.21
CA HIS A 200 14.49 22.87 8.76
C HIS A 200 13.69 22.23 9.92
N ARG A 201 14.06 21.02 10.38
CA ARG A 201 13.31 20.26 11.40
C ARG A 201 13.96 20.27 12.78
N SER A 202 13.15 20.05 13.82
CA SER A 202 13.64 19.92 15.19
C SER A 202 14.49 18.66 15.37
N LEU A 203 15.54 18.76 16.21
CA LEU A 203 16.48 17.66 16.47
C LEU A 203 15.78 16.38 16.97
N PHE A 204 14.71 16.52 17.76
CA PHE A 204 13.93 15.39 18.24
C PHE A 204 13.22 14.63 17.10
N ARG A 205 12.59 15.36 16.17
CA ARG A 205 11.93 14.74 15.01
C ARG A 205 12.94 14.02 14.11
N THR A 206 14.13 14.60 13.95
CA THR A 206 15.25 14.00 13.22
C THR A 206 15.75 12.71 13.90
N PHE A 207 15.89 12.70 15.23
CA PHE A 207 16.25 11.49 15.98
C PHE A 207 15.21 10.38 15.82
N LEU A 208 13.92 10.70 15.94
CA LEU A 208 12.84 9.72 15.77
C LEU A 208 12.81 9.13 14.35
N MET A 209 13.08 9.95 13.33
CA MET A 209 13.16 9.51 11.94
C MET A 209 14.31 8.51 11.75
N TYR A 210 15.53 8.84 12.17
CA TYR A 210 16.66 7.92 12.06
C TYR A 210 16.47 6.64 12.90
N GLY A 211 15.87 6.75 14.09
CA GLY A 211 15.50 5.59 14.89
C GLY A 211 14.49 4.68 14.16
N PHE A 212 13.50 5.27 13.49
CA PHE A 212 12.55 4.52 12.68
C PHE A 212 13.23 3.84 11.47
N HIS A 213 14.09 4.56 10.73
CA HIS A 213 14.87 3.99 9.62
C HIS A 213 15.73 2.81 10.10
N PHE A 214 16.35 2.93 11.28
CA PHE A 214 17.10 1.83 11.89
C PHE A 214 16.22 0.62 12.20
N LEU A 215 15.04 0.81 12.79
CA LEU A 215 14.11 -0.28 13.08
C LEU A 215 13.64 -0.99 11.79
N VAL A 216 13.32 -0.22 10.74
CA VAL A 216 12.92 -0.78 9.44
C VAL A 216 14.07 -1.62 8.87
N TRP A 217 15.29 -1.08 8.84
CA TRP A 217 16.47 -1.77 8.32
C TRP A 217 16.83 -3.03 9.12
N PHE A 218 16.72 -2.96 10.45
CA PHE A 218 17.11 -4.06 11.33
C PHE A 218 16.11 -5.21 11.28
N PHE A 219 14.81 -4.92 11.38
CA PHE A 219 13.77 -5.93 11.50
C PHE A 219 13.16 -6.35 10.17
N CYS A 220 12.97 -5.42 9.22
CA CYS A 220 12.14 -5.67 8.04
C CYS A 220 12.96 -5.59 6.74
N VAL A 221 13.10 -4.41 6.17
CA VAL A 221 13.47 -4.21 4.76
C VAL A 221 14.89 -3.69 4.65
N ARG A 222 15.71 -4.32 3.79
CA ARG A 222 17.08 -3.87 3.50
C ARG A 222 17.19 -3.28 2.10
N GLY A 223 18.06 -2.29 1.91
CA GLY A 223 18.37 -1.76 0.57
C GLY A 223 17.32 -0.83 -0.05
N ILE A 224 16.22 -0.52 0.67
CA ILE A 224 15.22 0.48 0.26
C ILE A 224 15.25 1.62 1.27
N LYS A 225 15.44 2.86 0.80
CA LYS A 225 15.55 4.06 1.62
C LYS A 225 14.18 4.61 2.01
N ASP A 226 13.26 4.76 1.07
CA ASP A 226 11.91 5.29 1.32
C ASP A 226 10.86 4.20 1.15
N THR A 227 10.68 3.40 2.20
CA THR A 227 9.67 2.34 2.21
C THR A 227 8.24 2.86 2.19
N GLN A 228 7.99 4.09 2.66
CA GLN A 228 6.65 4.61 2.97
C GLN A 228 6.15 5.65 1.95
N CYS A 229 6.78 5.75 0.78
CA CYS A 229 6.24 6.58 -0.29
C CYS A 229 4.91 5.99 -0.79
N GLY A 230 3.86 6.81 -0.87
CA GLY A 230 2.54 6.38 -1.33
C GLY A 230 2.42 6.17 -2.83
N PHE A 231 3.50 6.35 -3.58
CA PHE A 231 3.55 6.23 -5.03
C PHE A 231 4.37 5.01 -5.44
N LYS A 232 3.71 3.90 -5.72
CA LYS A 232 4.36 2.60 -6.01
C LYS A 232 3.66 1.90 -7.16
N LEU A 233 4.43 1.46 -8.15
CA LEU A 233 3.96 0.73 -9.32
C LEU A 233 4.31 -0.75 -9.19
N PHE A 234 3.32 -1.60 -9.43
CA PHE A 234 3.43 -3.05 -9.31
C PHE A 234 3.05 -3.68 -10.64
N THR A 235 3.79 -4.72 -11.01
CA THR A 235 3.28 -5.75 -11.93
C THR A 235 2.08 -6.47 -11.29
N ARG A 236 1.13 -6.95 -12.10
CA ARG A 236 -0.09 -7.63 -11.61
C ARG A 236 0.22 -8.81 -10.69
N GLU A 237 1.21 -9.61 -11.07
CA GLU A 237 1.66 -10.80 -10.34
C GLU A 237 2.28 -10.41 -8.98
N ALA A 238 3.12 -9.37 -8.96
CA ALA A 238 3.70 -8.87 -7.71
C ALA A 238 2.62 -8.29 -6.80
N ALA A 239 1.70 -7.50 -7.34
CA ALA A 239 0.56 -6.96 -6.60
C ALA A 239 -0.27 -8.11 -5.99
N LEU A 240 -0.63 -9.11 -6.78
CA LEU A 240 -1.42 -10.24 -6.30
C LEU A 240 -0.75 -10.99 -5.15
N LYS A 241 0.53 -11.35 -5.30
CA LYS A 241 1.25 -12.11 -4.27
C LYS A 241 1.46 -11.32 -2.99
N THR A 242 1.84 -10.05 -3.10
CA THR A 242 2.14 -9.19 -1.95
C THR A 242 0.87 -8.81 -1.19
N PHE A 243 -0.17 -8.33 -1.88
CA PHE A 243 -1.40 -7.88 -1.23
C PHE A 243 -2.25 -9.03 -0.68
N SER A 244 -2.21 -10.23 -1.27
CA SER A 244 -2.90 -11.40 -0.70
C SER A 244 -2.18 -11.97 0.52
N SER A 245 -0.88 -11.70 0.67
CA SER A 245 -0.08 -12.07 1.85
C SER A 245 -0.01 -10.96 2.91
N LEU A 246 -0.59 -9.78 2.68
CA LEU A 246 -0.45 -8.61 3.56
C LEU A 246 -1.31 -8.74 4.83
N HIS A 247 -0.67 -8.63 6.01
CA HIS A 247 -1.36 -8.78 7.30
C HIS A 247 -1.69 -7.44 7.99
N VAL A 248 -0.86 -6.42 7.81
CA VAL A 248 -0.98 -5.11 8.43
C VAL A 248 -1.92 -4.25 7.59
N GLU A 249 -3.03 -3.81 8.19
CA GLU A 249 -4.01 -2.96 7.51
C GLU A 249 -3.77 -1.45 7.71
N ARG A 250 -2.85 -1.06 8.59
CA ARG A 250 -2.59 0.35 8.98
C ARG A 250 -1.23 0.85 8.48
N TRP A 251 -0.66 1.86 9.12
CA TRP A 251 0.48 2.64 8.64
C TRP A 251 1.76 1.85 8.32
N ALA A 252 2.01 0.72 8.98
CA ALA A 252 3.20 -0.11 8.71
C ALA A 252 3.03 -1.07 7.52
N PHE A 253 1.90 -1.04 6.81
CA PHE A 253 1.62 -1.96 5.70
C PHE A 253 2.66 -1.87 4.59
N ASP A 254 3.13 -0.68 4.26
CA ASP A 254 4.15 -0.48 3.21
C ASP A 254 5.45 -1.23 3.53
N VAL A 255 5.83 -1.23 4.81
CA VAL A 255 7.04 -1.92 5.27
C VAL A 255 6.84 -3.43 5.22
N GLU A 256 5.68 -3.93 5.64
CA GLU A 256 5.35 -5.35 5.51
C GLU A 256 5.27 -5.78 4.04
N LEU A 257 4.66 -4.97 3.17
CA LEU A 257 4.52 -5.23 1.74
C LEU A 257 5.90 -5.44 1.09
N LEU A 258 6.86 -4.57 1.39
CA LEU A 258 8.23 -4.69 0.91
C LEU A 258 9.00 -5.82 1.60
N PHE A 259 8.70 -6.12 2.86
CA PHE A 259 9.24 -7.30 3.53
C PHE A 259 8.78 -8.60 2.85
N ILE A 260 7.49 -8.70 2.53
CA ILE A 260 6.91 -9.80 1.75
C ILE A 260 7.56 -9.90 0.39
N ALA A 261 7.76 -8.77 -0.31
CA ALA A 261 8.44 -8.73 -1.60
C ALA A 261 9.85 -9.33 -1.51
N GLN A 262 10.62 -8.98 -0.47
CA GLN A 262 11.95 -9.56 -0.24
C GLN A 262 11.90 -11.05 0.09
N CYS A 263 10.92 -11.49 0.89
CA CYS A 263 10.75 -12.93 1.18
C CYS A 263 10.35 -13.75 -0.06
N LEU A 264 9.67 -13.13 -1.02
CA LEU A 264 9.28 -13.73 -2.30
C LEU A 264 10.30 -13.51 -3.42
N GLU A 265 11.46 -12.91 -3.10
CA GLU A 265 12.52 -12.58 -4.05
C GLU A 265 12.02 -11.72 -5.23
N ILE A 266 11.02 -10.86 -4.99
CA ILE A 266 10.51 -9.92 -5.97
C ILE A 266 11.49 -8.74 -6.06
N PRO A 267 12.06 -8.44 -7.24
CA PRO A 267 12.90 -7.27 -7.43
C PRO A 267 12.14 -5.97 -7.13
N VAL A 268 12.80 -5.10 -6.36
CA VAL A 268 12.29 -3.76 -6.03
C VAL A 268 13.33 -2.71 -6.41
N VAL A 269 12.91 -1.69 -7.15
CA VAL A 269 13.72 -0.51 -7.47
C VAL A 269 13.14 0.74 -6.81
N GLU A 270 14.00 1.68 -6.46
CA GLU A 270 13.62 3.02 -6.03
C GLU A 270 13.92 4.05 -7.11
N VAL A 271 12.93 4.89 -7.42
CA VAL A 271 13.06 6.00 -8.37
C VAL A 271 12.70 7.31 -7.69
N ALA A 272 13.34 8.42 -8.08
CA ALA A 272 13.02 9.72 -7.53
C ALA A 272 11.63 10.19 -8.04
N VAL A 273 10.83 10.77 -7.14
CA VAL A 273 9.52 11.35 -7.49
C VAL A 273 9.39 12.76 -6.94
N ASN A 274 8.71 13.63 -7.66
CA ASN A 274 8.40 14.98 -7.22
C ASN A 274 7.36 14.91 -6.11
N TRP A 275 7.76 15.29 -4.90
CA TRP A 275 6.90 15.26 -3.72
C TRP A 275 6.85 16.62 -3.05
N THR A 276 5.64 17.08 -2.74
CA THR A 276 5.41 18.35 -2.03
C THR A 276 4.68 18.11 -0.72
N GLU A 277 5.05 18.83 0.34
CA GLU A 277 4.33 18.76 1.61
C GLU A 277 2.97 19.44 1.48
N ILE A 278 1.90 18.68 1.70
CA ILE A 278 0.52 19.17 1.64
C ILE A 278 0.06 19.55 3.05
N GLU A 279 -0.36 20.81 3.23
CA GLU A 279 -0.91 21.30 4.49
C GLU A 279 -2.17 20.53 4.91
N GLY A 280 -2.38 20.40 6.23
CA GLY A 280 -3.50 19.63 6.77
C GLY A 280 -3.24 18.13 6.89
N SER A 281 -2.01 17.66 6.64
CA SER A 281 -1.60 16.30 7.00
C SER A 281 -1.85 16.07 8.50
N LYS A 282 -2.68 15.06 8.82
CA LYS A 282 -3.04 14.72 10.20
C LYS A 282 -1.73 14.42 10.94
N LEU A 283 -1.37 15.24 11.93
CA LEU A 283 -0.24 14.96 12.80
C LEU A 283 -0.42 13.56 13.36
N VAL A 284 0.49 12.64 13.02
CA VAL A 284 0.45 11.26 13.48
C VAL A 284 0.56 11.30 15.01
N PRO A 285 -0.46 10.85 15.75
CA PRO A 285 -0.42 10.89 17.21
C PRO A 285 0.79 10.12 17.73
N PHE A 286 1.37 10.52 18.86
CA PHE A 286 2.52 9.83 19.47
C PHE A 286 2.30 8.31 19.60
N TRP A 287 1.09 7.90 20.02
CA TRP A 287 0.70 6.50 20.14
C TRP A 287 0.74 5.75 18.80
N SER A 288 0.44 6.42 17.69
CA SER A 288 0.55 5.82 16.35
C SER A 288 2.00 5.60 15.94
N TRP A 289 2.92 6.46 16.36
CA TRP A 289 4.35 6.25 16.14
C TRP A 289 4.89 5.07 16.96
N LEU A 290 4.53 4.97 18.24
CA LEU A 290 4.91 3.83 19.08
C LEU A 290 4.33 2.52 18.55
N GLN A 291 3.05 2.53 18.14
CA GLN A 291 2.41 1.39 17.50
C GLN A 291 3.17 0.95 16.24
N MET A 292 3.55 1.91 15.39
CA MET A 292 4.29 1.62 14.17
C MET A 292 5.65 0.97 14.47
N GLY A 293 6.37 1.44 15.49
CA GLY A 293 7.63 0.81 15.94
C GLY A 293 7.43 -0.62 16.45
N LEU A 294 6.36 -0.88 17.21
CA LEU A 294 5.98 -2.22 17.66
C LEU A 294 5.58 -3.12 16.48
N ASP A 295 4.85 -2.59 15.51
CA ASP A 295 4.43 -3.31 14.32
C ASP A 295 5.66 -3.84 13.55
N LEU A 296 6.76 -3.08 13.45
CA LEU A 296 7.99 -3.54 12.80
C LEU A 296 8.60 -4.77 13.47
N VAL A 297 8.64 -4.79 14.81
CA VAL A 297 9.14 -5.93 15.57
C VAL A 297 8.20 -7.13 15.39
N LEU A 298 6.88 -6.89 15.45
CA LEU A 298 5.87 -7.93 15.29
C LEU A 298 5.86 -8.53 13.88
N ILE A 299 6.06 -7.73 12.82
CA ILE A 299 6.21 -8.21 11.44
C ILE A 299 7.32 -9.26 11.42
N ARG A 300 8.52 -8.90 11.86
CA ARG A 300 9.67 -9.82 11.84
C ARG A 300 9.42 -11.07 12.67
N LEU A 301 8.94 -10.93 13.91
CA LEU A 301 8.71 -12.06 14.81
C LEU A 301 7.60 -12.99 14.31
N ARG A 302 6.50 -12.47 13.74
CA ARG A 302 5.39 -13.29 13.26
C ARG A 302 5.74 -14.09 12.02
N TYR A 303 6.51 -13.54 11.08
CA TYR A 303 7.02 -14.30 9.96
C TYR A 303 8.10 -15.32 10.41
N LEU A 304 9.03 -14.94 11.28
CA LEU A 304 10.07 -15.86 11.79
C LEU A 304 9.48 -17.07 12.54
N THR A 305 8.41 -16.85 13.29
CA THR A 305 7.76 -17.91 14.08
C THR A 305 6.75 -18.74 13.27
N GLY A 306 6.44 -18.33 12.03
CA GLY A 306 5.43 -18.98 11.19
C GLY A 306 3.99 -18.66 11.59
N ALA A 307 3.78 -17.70 12.50
CA ALA A 307 2.47 -17.19 12.89
C ALA A 307 1.79 -16.45 11.72
N TRP A 308 2.58 -15.77 10.89
CA TRP A 308 2.18 -15.27 9.58
C TRP A 308 2.84 -16.08 8.48
N ARG A 309 2.07 -16.37 7.42
CA ARG A 309 2.51 -17.19 6.29
C ARG A 309 2.26 -16.48 4.99
N LEU A 310 3.14 -16.72 4.03
CA LEU A 310 3.00 -16.20 2.67
C LEU A 310 1.98 -17.05 1.90
N GLU A 311 1.28 -16.44 0.96
CA GLU A 311 0.26 -17.15 0.20
C GLU A 311 0.82 -18.30 -0.64
N SER A 312 2.09 -18.23 -1.06
CA SER A 312 2.76 -19.34 -1.75
C SER A 312 2.81 -20.64 -0.93
N GLU A 313 2.69 -20.55 0.40
CA GLU A 313 2.73 -21.69 1.33
C GLU A 313 1.34 -22.24 1.66
N ARG A 314 0.27 -21.50 1.34
CA ARG A 314 -1.11 -21.99 1.44
C ARG A 314 -1.35 -22.92 0.24
N LYS A 315 -1.00 -24.20 0.39
CA LYS A 315 -1.46 -25.25 -0.52
C LYS A 315 -2.95 -25.03 -0.74
N THR A 316 -3.35 -24.81 -1.98
CA THR A 316 -4.74 -24.77 -2.43
C THR A 316 -5.39 -26.05 -1.92
N GLN A 317 -6.19 -25.94 -0.85
CA GLN A 317 -7.10 -26.98 -0.40
C GLN A 317 -8.43 -26.78 -1.11
#